data_AF-A0A1M7FSP3-F1
#
_entry.id   AF-A0A1M7FSP3-F1
#
_cell.length_a   1.000
_cell.length_b   1.000
_cell.length_c   1.000
_cell.angle_alpha   90.00
_cell.angle_beta   90.00
_cell.angle_gamma   90.00
#
_symmetry.space_group_name_H-M   'P 1'
#
loop_
_entity.id
_entity.type
_entity.pdbx_description
1 polymer ?
#
loop_
_entity_poly.entity_id
_entity_poly.type
_entity_poly.pdbx_seq_one_letter_code
_entity_poly.pdbx_strand_id
1 'polypeptide(L)'
;MMPSRWTDLVRPDLSGHGPVMKRLVTAGQPEGAVMAARRSGRGLALRARFTWLEAQLTKPKAKFTELKAYSKELRAKFTELKAMSTELKAPAMLLLALVSSNASAQQFDQVGSNQIHYTAIETTFIADEVAARFGLERRPGLGMVTVSVLDANGESRNVAVDGSIADLNGRQPRPLAFRRLREASGGISSIATFPIDYAAPMRFQLDVQLDRNASPHPVSFIQRFYRDE
;
A
#
# COMPACT_ATOMS: atom_id res chain seq x y z
N MET A 1 46.38 -42.14 -12.85
CA MET A 1 46.62 -43.46 -12.24
C MET A 1 46.35 -43.34 -10.73
N MET A 2 45.44 -44.15 -10.19
CA MET A 2 45.22 -44.43 -8.75
C MET A 2 46.44 -45.21 -8.17
N PRO A 3 46.58 -45.55 -6.85
CA PRO A 3 45.52 -45.75 -5.84
C PRO A 3 45.85 -45.57 -4.31
N SER A 4 44.83 -45.86 -3.46
CA SER A 4 44.87 -46.50 -2.11
C SER A 4 45.36 -45.70 -0.89
N ARG A 5 44.96 -45.92 0.39
CA ARG A 5 43.87 -46.60 1.14
C ARG A 5 44.11 -46.25 2.65
N TRP A 6 43.05 -45.84 3.37
CA TRP A 6 42.66 -46.12 4.78
C TRP A 6 43.51 -45.79 6.05
N THR A 7 42.72 -45.43 7.09
CA THR A 7 42.79 -45.78 8.54
C THR A 7 43.49 -44.87 9.56
N ASP A 8 42.64 -44.29 10.42
CA ASP A 8 42.58 -44.48 11.88
C ASP A 8 43.30 -43.57 12.90
N LEU A 9 42.47 -43.21 13.91
CA LEU A 9 42.73 -43.10 15.36
C LEU A 9 43.64 -41.93 15.85
N VAL A 10 43.55 -41.35 17.06
CA VAL A 10 42.57 -41.15 18.16
C VAL A 10 43.37 -40.58 19.37
N ARG A 11 42.68 -39.88 20.30
CA ARG A 11 43.03 -39.49 21.71
C ARG A 11 43.51 -38.05 21.96
N PRO A 12 43.03 -37.44 23.08
CA PRO A 12 43.59 -37.63 24.44
C PRO A 12 42.54 -38.18 25.46
N ASP A 13 42.84 -39.05 26.44
CA ASP A 13 43.52 -38.86 27.76
C ASP A 13 42.71 -37.96 28.72
N LEU A 14 41.93 -38.41 29.73
CA LEU A 14 42.13 -39.15 31.02
C LEU A 14 42.92 -38.40 32.12
N SER A 15 42.21 -37.90 33.15
CA SER A 15 42.56 -38.08 34.58
C SER A 15 41.62 -37.27 35.50
N GLY A 16 41.20 -37.87 36.63
CA GLY A 16 40.59 -37.12 37.73
C GLY A 16 39.51 -37.76 38.63
N HIS A 17 39.75 -38.97 39.14
CA HIS A 17 39.30 -39.50 40.46
C HIS A 17 37.80 -39.66 40.87
N GLY A 18 37.42 -40.90 41.25
CA GLY A 18 36.11 -41.37 41.79
C GLY A 18 35.90 -41.11 43.30
N PRO A 19 35.00 -41.82 44.04
CA PRO A 19 34.58 -43.24 43.92
C PRO A 19 33.04 -43.49 43.86
N VAL A 20 32.52 -44.42 43.03
CA VAL A 20 32.18 -45.85 43.26
C VAL A 20 31.15 -46.18 44.38
N MET A 21 29.93 -46.58 43.97
CA MET A 21 29.23 -47.84 44.36
C MET A 21 27.96 -47.99 43.51
N LYS A 22 27.96 -48.76 42.41
CA LYS A 22 27.69 -50.21 42.27
C LYS A 22 26.32 -50.70 42.82
N ARG A 23 25.41 -51.05 41.90
CA ARG A 23 24.78 -52.40 41.70
C ARG A 23 23.82 -52.30 40.50
N LEU A 24 24.15 -52.91 39.36
CA LEU A 24 23.82 -54.28 38.93
C LEU A 24 22.34 -54.49 38.56
N VAL A 25 22.08 -54.28 37.26
CA VAL A 25 21.43 -55.19 36.28
C VAL A 25 20.50 -56.28 36.85
N THR A 26 19.22 -56.30 36.45
CA THR A 26 18.63 -57.33 35.56
C THR A 26 17.13 -57.11 35.34
N ALA A 27 16.73 -57.30 34.08
CA ALA A 27 15.43 -57.51 33.45
C ALA A 27 14.16 -57.74 34.29
N GLY A 28 13.04 -57.26 33.73
CA GLY A 28 11.71 -57.84 33.97
C GLY A 28 10.58 -56.83 34.01
N GLN A 29 9.97 -56.55 32.86
CA GLN A 29 8.58 -56.08 32.80
C GLN A 29 7.68 -57.23 33.32
N PRO A 30 6.54 -56.94 33.99
CA PRO A 30 5.30 -56.93 33.19
C PRO A 30 4.27 -55.85 33.58
N GLU A 31 3.55 -55.41 32.54
CA GLU A 31 2.56 -54.32 32.46
C GLU A 31 1.18 -54.62 33.08
N GLY A 32 1.11 -55.16 34.30
CA GLY A 32 -0.16 -55.68 34.83
C GLY A 32 -1.09 -54.69 35.56
N ALA A 33 -0.59 -53.60 36.16
CA ALA A 33 -1.29 -53.02 37.32
C ALA A 33 -1.62 -51.51 37.26
N VAL A 34 -1.25 -50.77 36.21
CA VAL A 34 -1.47 -49.29 36.19
C VAL A 34 -2.65 -48.87 35.29
N MET A 35 -3.47 -49.82 34.82
CA MET A 35 -4.62 -49.55 33.94
C MET A 35 -5.93 -49.17 34.66
N ALA A 36 -5.94 -49.12 36.00
CA ALA A 36 -7.14 -48.75 36.77
C ALA A 36 -7.22 -47.27 37.18
N ALA A 37 -6.13 -46.49 37.12
CA ALA A 37 -6.11 -45.11 37.64
C ALA A 37 -6.21 -44.00 36.56
N ARG A 38 -6.37 -44.34 35.27
CA ARG A 38 -6.30 -43.37 34.15
C ARG A 38 -7.64 -43.03 33.48
N ARG A 39 -8.78 -43.26 34.13
CA ARG A 39 -10.10 -42.83 33.64
C ARG A 39 -10.74 -41.66 34.40
N SER A 40 -10.25 -41.30 35.59
CA SER A 40 -10.82 -40.21 36.41
C SER A 40 -10.23 -38.81 36.11
N GLY A 41 -8.95 -38.72 35.70
CA GLY A 41 -8.27 -37.42 35.55
C GLY A 41 -8.54 -36.62 34.26
N ARG A 42 -9.02 -37.26 33.18
CA ARG A 42 -9.22 -36.57 31.88
C ARG A 42 -10.47 -35.69 31.86
N GLY A 43 -11.51 -36.03 32.63
CA GLY A 43 -12.74 -35.22 32.73
C GLY A 43 -12.57 -33.95 33.56
N LEU A 44 -11.80 -34.00 34.65
CA LEU A 44 -11.50 -32.82 35.45
C LEU A 44 -10.60 -31.82 34.70
N ALA A 45 -9.61 -32.31 33.96
CA ALA A 45 -8.72 -31.44 33.17
C ALA A 45 -9.46 -30.72 32.02
N LEU A 46 -10.43 -31.38 31.37
CA LEU A 46 -11.27 -30.73 30.35
C LEU A 46 -12.21 -29.68 30.95
N ARG A 47 -12.79 -29.94 32.13
CA ARG A 47 -13.67 -28.99 32.82
C ARG A 47 -12.92 -27.74 33.27
N ALA A 48 -11.72 -27.89 33.85
CA ALA A 48 -10.87 -26.77 34.24
C ALA A 48 -10.42 -25.93 33.04
N ARG A 49 -10.14 -26.59 31.91
CA ARG A 49 -9.77 -25.92 30.65
C ARG A 49 -10.95 -25.19 29.99
N PHE A 50 -12.18 -25.70 30.18
CA PHE A 50 -13.41 -25.03 29.70
C PHE A 50 -13.78 -23.82 30.57
N THR A 51 -13.64 -23.91 31.90
CA THR A 51 -13.85 -22.76 32.79
C THR A 51 -12.82 -21.65 32.60
N TRP A 52 -11.56 -21.98 32.29
CA TRP A 52 -10.55 -20.98 31.95
C TRP A 52 -10.84 -20.28 30.60
N LEU A 53 -11.46 -21.00 29.64
CA LEU A 53 -11.84 -20.46 28.33
C LEU A 53 -13.08 -19.54 28.41
N GLU A 54 -14.10 -19.90 29.20
CA GLU A 54 -15.26 -19.03 29.51
C GLU A 54 -14.82 -17.72 30.18
N ALA A 55 -13.84 -17.78 31.08
CA ALA A 55 -13.27 -16.60 31.74
C ALA A 55 -12.44 -15.70 30.80
N GLN A 56 -11.94 -16.23 29.68
CA GLN A 56 -11.26 -15.45 28.63
C GLN A 56 -12.24 -14.68 27.73
N LEU A 57 -13.51 -15.12 27.64
CA LEU A 57 -14.54 -14.49 26.79
C LEU A 57 -15.31 -13.36 27.50
N THR A 58 -15.15 -13.17 28.80
CA THR A 58 -15.78 -12.08 29.57
C THR A 58 -15.04 -10.75 29.42
N LYS A 59 -13.71 -10.76 29.37
CA LYS A 59 -12.86 -9.56 29.17
C LYS A 59 -13.13 -8.81 27.85
N PRO A 60 -13.29 -9.47 26.68
CA PRO A 60 -13.64 -8.78 25.45
C PRO A 60 -15.09 -8.26 25.41
N LYS A 61 -16.04 -8.94 26.06
CA LYS A 61 -17.45 -8.50 26.14
C LYS A 61 -17.63 -7.22 26.98
N ALA A 62 -16.88 -7.10 28.08
CA ALA A 62 -16.88 -5.89 28.90
C ALA A 62 -16.31 -4.68 28.13
N LYS A 63 -15.14 -4.84 27.48
CA LYS A 63 -14.53 -3.79 26.65
C LYS A 63 -15.44 -3.37 25.48
N PHE A 64 -16.19 -4.29 24.89
CA PHE A 64 -17.14 -3.98 23.82
C PHE A 64 -18.33 -3.14 24.30
N THR A 65 -18.73 -3.29 25.58
CA THR A 65 -19.79 -2.49 26.18
C THR A 65 -19.32 -1.05 26.44
N GLU A 66 -18.08 -0.87 26.88
CA GLU A 66 -17.46 0.44 27.04
C GLU A 66 -17.26 1.16 25.69
N LEU A 67 -16.84 0.42 24.65
CA LEU A 67 -16.73 0.94 23.27
C LEU A 67 -18.08 1.39 22.70
N LYS A 68 -19.18 0.69 23.04
CA LYS A 68 -20.52 1.12 22.65
C LYS A 68 -20.94 2.40 23.35
N ALA A 69 -20.63 2.56 24.64
CA ALA A 69 -20.89 3.80 25.38
C ALA A 69 -20.10 4.98 24.77
N TYR A 70 -18.81 4.80 24.48
CA TYR A 70 -17.97 5.82 23.83
C TYR A 70 -18.47 6.19 22.43
N SER A 71 -18.95 5.20 21.65
CA SER A 71 -19.56 5.46 20.33
C SER A 71 -20.86 6.27 20.41
N LYS A 72 -21.64 6.12 21.48
CA LYS A 72 -22.86 6.88 21.72
C LYS A 72 -22.54 8.33 22.07
N GLU A 73 -21.50 8.54 22.87
CA GLU A 73 -21.04 9.88 23.24
C GLU A 73 -20.41 10.63 22.05
N LEU A 74 -19.64 9.94 21.21
CA LEU A 74 -19.11 10.50 19.97
C LEU A 74 -20.22 10.89 18.98
N ARG A 75 -21.29 10.09 18.89
CA ARG A 75 -22.46 10.43 18.05
C ARG A 75 -23.20 11.65 18.59
N ALA A 76 -23.31 11.80 19.91
CA ALA A 76 -23.91 12.99 20.53
C ALA A 76 -23.08 14.24 20.24
N LYS A 77 -21.76 14.20 20.47
CA LYS A 77 -20.84 15.31 20.17
C LYS A 77 -20.80 15.66 18.68
N PHE A 78 -20.89 14.67 17.80
CA PHE A 78 -20.99 14.89 16.35
C PHE A 78 -22.31 15.56 15.94
N THR A 79 -23.40 15.32 16.68
CA THR A 79 -24.69 15.96 16.46
C THR A 79 -24.67 17.43 16.91
N GLU A 80 -24.04 17.73 18.04
CA GLU A 80 -23.82 19.11 18.52
C GLU A 80 -22.92 19.91 17.56
N LEU A 81 -21.83 19.30 17.04
CA LEU A 81 -20.97 19.92 16.03
C LEU A 81 -21.71 20.20 14.71
N LYS A 82 -22.63 19.32 14.30
CA LYS A 82 -23.48 19.58 13.13
C LYS A 82 -24.45 20.74 13.39
N ALA A 83 -25.05 20.82 14.58
CA ALA A 83 -25.95 21.89 14.97
C ALA A 83 -25.24 23.26 15.01
N MET A 84 -24.01 23.31 15.53
CA MET A 84 -23.17 24.52 15.48
C MET A 84 -22.76 24.92 14.04
N SER A 85 -22.64 23.97 13.11
CA SER A 85 -22.34 24.28 11.69
C SER A 85 -23.53 24.91 10.94
N THR A 86 -24.76 24.72 11.43
CA THR A 86 -25.98 25.20 10.78
C THR A 86 -26.23 26.69 11.02
N GLU A 87 -25.72 27.27 12.10
CA GLU A 87 -25.96 28.68 12.42
C GLU A 87 -25.01 29.66 11.70
N LEU A 88 -23.95 29.15 11.05
CA LEU A 88 -23.00 29.98 10.29
C LEU A 88 -23.32 30.09 8.79
N LYS A 89 -24.42 29.51 8.31
CA LYS A 89 -24.66 29.34 6.86
C LYS A 89 -25.23 30.57 6.17
N ALA A 90 -25.93 31.47 6.87
CA ALA A 90 -26.68 32.53 6.20
C ALA A 90 -25.83 33.70 5.67
N PRO A 91 -24.88 34.30 6.42
CA PRO A 91 -24.06 35.38 5.88
C PRO A 91 -22.78 34.89 5.15
N ALA A 92 -22.31 33.66 5.39
CA ALA A 92 -21.12 33.11 4.74
C ALA A 92 -21.38 32.54 3.33
N MET A 93 -22.60 32.06 3.04
CA MET A 93 -22.93 31.51 1.72
C MET A 93 -22.98 32.58 0.62
N LEU A 94 -23.35 33.82 0.94
CA LEU A 94 -23.44 34.88 -0.07
C LEU A 94 -22.06 35.46 -0.44
N LEU A 95 -21.11 35.46 0.50
CA LEU A 95 -19.74 35.92 0.23
C LEU A 95 -18.88 34.84 -0.47
N LEU A 96 -19.15 33.55 -0.23
CA LEU A 96 -18.41 32.45 -0.85
C LEU A 96 -18.89 32.12 -2.29
N ALA A 97 -20.12 32.50 -2.64
CA ALA A 97 -20.66 32.34 -3.99
C ALA A 97 -19.94 33.22 -5.05
N LEU A 98 -19.29 34.31 -4.64
CA LEU A 98 -18.58 35.23 -5.54
C LEU A 98 -17.14 34.79 -5.88
N VAL A 99 -16.62 33.73 -5.24
CA VAL A 99 -15.26 33.21 -5.50
C VAL A 99 -15.27 31.92 -6.35
N SER A 100 -16.45 31.41 -6.72
CA SER A 100 -16.59 30.17 -7.52
C SER A 100 -16.36 30.39 -9.03
N SER A 101 -15.46 31.29 -9.39
CA SER A 101 -15.03 31.49 -10.77
C SER A 101 -14.05 30.39 -11.17
N ASN A 102 -14.58 29.22 -11.56
CA ASN A 102 -13.95 28.21 -12.41
C ASN A 102 -12.42 28.07 -12.31
N ALA A 103 -11.92 27.61 -11.17
CA ALA A 103 -10.67 26.84 -11.16
C ALA A 103 -11.02 25.43 -11.65
N SER A 104 -11.09 25.23 -12.97
CA SER A 104 -11.11 23.88 -13.53
C SER A 104 -9.77 23.22 -13.23
N ALA A 105 -9.67 22.60 -12.06
CA ALA A 105 -8.70 21.57 -11.76
C ALA A 105 -9.33 20.18 -12.01
N GLN A 106 -10.22 20.08 -13.00
CA GLN A 106 -10.72 18.79 -13.44
C GLN A 106 -9.65 18.16 -14.35
N GLN A 107 -8.80 17.32 -13.77
CA GLN A 107 -7.63 16.69 -14.41
C GLN A 107 -8.01 15.44 -15.22
N PHE A 108 -9.17 15.45 -15.88
CA PHE A 108 -9.58 14.37 -16.77
C PHE A 108 -10.52 14.83 -17.88
N ASP A 109 -10.46 14.14 -19.01
CA ASP A 109 -11.38 14.28 -20.13
C ASP A 109 -12.30 13.04 -20.23
N GLN A 110 -13.60 13.25 -20.43
CA GLN A 110 -14.57 12.17 -20.65
C GLN A 110 -14.78 11.98 -22.16
N VAL A 111 -14.47 10.78 -22.67
CA VAL A 111 -14.61 10.42 -24.09
C VAL A 111 -15.47 9.17 -24.23
N GLY A 112 -16.74 9.38 -24.58
CA GLY A 112 -17.75 8.32 -24.53
C GLY A 112 -17.84 7.75 -23.13
N SER A 113 -17.61 6.44 -22.99
CA SER A 113 -17.57 5.76 -21.69
C SER A 113 -16.20 5.74 -21.01
N ASN A 114 -15.16 6.31 -21.63
CA ASN A 114 -13.81 6.32 -21.06
C ASN A 114 -13.50 7.65 -20.36
N GLN A 115 -12.72 7.60 -19.29
CA GLN A 115 -12.14 8.76 -18.62
C GLN A 115 -10.62 8.76 -18.80
N ILE A 116 -10.07 9.84 -19.34
CA ILE A 116 -8.64 10.03 -19.51
C ILE A 116 -8.17 10.95 -18.39
N HIS A 117 -7.53 10.41 -17.36
CA HIS A 117 -6.94 11.17 -16.27
C HIS A 117 -5.50 11.53 -16.61
N TYR A 118 -5.13 12.79 -16.41
CA TYR A 118 -3.78 13.28 -16.69
C TYR A 118 -3.28 14.20 -15.59
N THR A 119 -2.08 13.95 -15.12
CA THR A 119 -1.44 14.74 -14.06
C THR A 119 0.03 14.95 -14.37
N ALA A 120 0.58 16.09 -13.97
CA ALA A 120 2.01 16.36 -14.07
C ALA A 120 2.51 16.91 -12.74
N ILE A 121 3.49 16.23 -12.16
CA ILE A 121 4.06 16.57 -10.84
C ILE A 121 5.58 16.54 -10.89
N GLU A 122 6.24 17.18 -9.93
CA GLU A 122 7.66 16.99 -9.70
C GLU A 122 7.92 15.62 -9.06
N THR A 123 9.01 14.96 -9.47
CA THR A 123 9.34 13.60 -9.00
C THR A 123 9.67 13.54 -7.51
N THR A 124 10.04 14.66 -6.88
CA THR A 124 10.26 14.76 -5.43
C THR A 124 9.00 14.47 -4.62
N PHE A 125 7.81 14.80 -5.16
CA PHE A 125 6.52 14.51 -4.55
C PHE A 125 6.11 13.02 -4.62
N ILE A 126 6.82 12.22 -5.41
CA ILE A 126 6.60 10.78 -5.47
C ILE A 126 7.19 10.15 -4.20
N ALA A 127 6.41 9.29 -3.53
CA ALA A 127 6.87 8.55 -2.37
C ALA A 127 8.09 7.67 -2.71
N ASP A 128 9.08 7.65 -1.81
CA ASP A 128 10.34 6.90 -1.96
C ASP A 128 10.11 5.44 -2.35
N GLU A 129 9.15 4.78 -1.70
CA GLU A 129 8.81 3.39 -1.97
C GLU A 129 8.30 3.17 -3.41
N VAL A 130 7.43 4.05 -3.89
CA VAL A 130 6.88 3.98 -5.25
C VAL A 130 8.00 4.19 -6.27
N ALA A 131 8.85 5.19 -6.04
CA ALA A 131 9.95 5.49 -6.92
C ALA A 131 10.97 4.34 -7.01
N ALA A 132 11.36 3.77 -5.87
CA ALA A 132 12.28 2.63 -5.82
C ALA A 132 11.71 1.41 -6.55
N ARG A 133 10.42 1.12 -6.36
CA ARG A 133 9.76 -0.04 -6.98
C ARG A 133 9.65 0.07 -8.51
N PHE A 134 9.47 1.28 -9.04
CA PHE A 134 9.28 1.51 -10.47
C PHE A 134 10.51 2.10 -11.18
N GLY A 135 11.64 2.21 -10.47
CA GLY A 135 12.86 2.81 -11.00
C GLY A 135 12.61 4.23 -11.50
N LEU A 136 11.91 5.04 -10.69
CA LEU A 136 11.70 6.46 -10.93
C LEU A 136 12.81 7.23 -10.21
N GLU A 137 13.51 8.07 -10.96
CA GLU A 137 14.49 8.98 -10.37
C GLU A 137 13.74 10.10 -9.66
N ARG A 138 14.07 10.32 -8.38
CA ARG A 138 13.57 11.45 -7.60
C ARG A 138 14.65 12.50 -7.55
N ARG A 139 14.41 13.64 -8.18
CA ARG A 139 15.32 14.79 -8.10
C ARG A 139 14.58 16.11 -8.29
N PRO A 140 15.06 17.19 -7.67
CA PRO A 140 14.58 18.52 -7.96
C PRO A 140 14.70 18.86 -9.45
N GLY A 141 13.70 19.53 -10.02
CA GLY A 141 13.71 19.95 -11.43
C GLY A 141 13.43 18.82 -12.44
N LEU A 142 13.06 17.63 -11.98
CA LEU A 142 12.56 16.55 -12.84
C LEU A 142 11.07 16.35 -12.61
N GLY A 143 10.29 16.54 -13.65
CA GLY A 143 8.85 16.31 -13.67
C GLY A 143 8.50 14.94 -14.23
N MET A 144 7.31 14.47 -13.88
CA MET A 144 6.70 13.27 -14.42
C MET A 144 5.24 13.58 -14.77
N VAL A 145 4.87 13.28 -16.02
CA VAL A 145 3.48 13.28 -16.47
C VAL A 145 2.96 11.85 -16.42
N THR A 146 1.74 11.69 -15.93
CA THR A 146 1.03 10.41 -15.82
C THR A 146 -0.28 10.54 -16.56
N VAL A 147 -0.58 9.55 -17.41
CA VAL A 147 -1.85 9.42 -18.13
C VAL A 147 -2.42 8.05 -17.85
N SER A 148 -3.63 7.99 -17.31
CA SER A 148 -4.38 6.75 -17.11
C SER A 148 -5.74 6.85 -17.78
N VAL A 149 -6.20 5.74 -18.35
CA VAL A 149 -7.51 5.67 -18.98
C VAL A 149 -8.35 4.66 -18.23
N LEU A 150 -9.51 5.08 -17.76
CA LEU A 150 -10.49 4.22 -17.12
C LEU A 150 -11.65 3.97 -18.07
N ASP A 151 -12.21 2.78 -18.06
CA ASP A 151 -13.42 2.44 -18.81
C ASP A 151 -14.71 2.75 -18.02
N ALA A 152 -15.86 2.32 -18.55
CA ALA A 152 -17.17 2.52 -17.94
C ALA A 152 -17.29 1.90 -16.53
N ASN A 153 -16.52 0.85 -16.25
CA ASN A 153 -16.52 0.11 -15.00
C ASN A 153 -15.47 0.65 -14.01
N GLY A 154 -14.68 1.65 -14.43
CA GLY A 154 -13.57 2.19 -13.65
C GLY A 154 -12.29 1.35 -13.75
N GLU A 155 -12.20 0.41 -14.70
CA GLU A 155 -11.00 -0.42 -14.89
C GLU A 155 -9.98 0.28 -15.79
N SER A 156 -8.69 0.14 -15.47
CA SER A 156 -7.62 0.73 -16.27
C SER A 156 -7.45 0.05 -17.62
N ARG A 157 -7.47 0.85 -18.69
CA ARG A 157 -7.22 0.40 -20.07
C ARG A 157 -5.77 0.64 -20.46
N ASN A 158 -5.21 -0.37 -21.13
CA ASN A 158 -3.88 -0.25 -21.75
C ASN A 158 -3.98 0.48 -23.09
N VAL A 159 -3.62 1.76 -23.11
CA VAL A 159 -3.64 2.63 -24.30
C VAL A 159 -2.23 3.10 -24.66
N ALA A 160 -2.02 3.38 -25.95
CA ALA A 160 -0.83 4.09 -26.39
C ALA A 160 -1.03 5.59 -26.19
N VAL A 161 0.03 6.27 -25.73
CA VAL A 161 0.05 7.71 -25.53
C VAL A 161 1.33 8.23 -26.16
N ASP A 162 1.18 9.18 -27.06
CA ASP A 162 2.27 9.96 -27.63
C ASP A 162 2.08 11.42 -27.23
N GLY A 163 3.11 12.25 -27.38
CA GLY A 163 2.96 13.66 -27.10
C GLY A 163 4.26 14.43 -26.98
N SER A 164 4.09 15.71 -26.70
CA SER A 164 5.19 16.65 -26.54
C SER A 164 4.90 17.66 -25.43
N ILE A 165 5.97 18.33 -25.00
CA ILE A 165 5.95 19.39 -24.00
C ILE A 165 6.66 20.62 -24.57
N ALA A 166 6.03 21.78 -24.44
CA ALA A 166 6.57 23.07 -24.85
C ALA A 166 6.44 24.09 -23.72
N ASP A 167 7.31 25.09 -23.69
CA ASP A 167 7.02 26.31 -22.94
C ASP A 167 5.99 27.16 -23.71
N LEU A 168 5.42 28.17 -23.05
CA LEU A 168 4.50 29.11 -23.69
C LEU A 168 5.21 30.22 -24.50
N ASN A 169 6.55 30.19 -24.56
CA ASN A 169 7.37 31.26 -25.15
C ASN A 169 7.69 31.00 -26.63
N GLY A 170 7.02 30.05 -27.27
CA GLY A 170 7.19 29.75 -28.69
C GLY A 170 8.42 28.88 -29.01
N ARG A 171 9.02 28.22 -28.00
CA ARG A 171 10.03 27.19 -28.29
C ARG A 171 9.41 25.98 -28.98
N GLN A 172 10.24 25.26 -29.73
CA GLN A 172 9.83 24.01 -30.36
C GLN A 172 9.40 22.99 -29.29
N PRO A 173 8.26 22.30 -29.49
CA PRO A 173 7.84 21.21 -28.61
C PRO A 173 8.90 20.11 -28.58
N ARG A 174 9.17 19.59 -27.38
CA ARG A 174 10.06 18.45 -27.15
C ARG A 174 9.22 17.18 -26.99
N PRO A 175 9.55 16.08 -27.68
CA PRO A 175 8.80 14.83 -27.54
C PRO A 175 8.94 14.25 -26.13
N LEU A 176 7.86 13.62 -25.65
CA LEU A 176 7.83 12.91 -24.38
C LEU A 176 8.01 11.40 -24.63
N ALA A 177 8.97 10.79 -23.95
CA ALA A 177 9.22 9.36 -24.04
C ALA A 177 8.30 8.59 -23.08
N PHE A 178 7.09 8.26 -23.56
CA PHE A 178 6.13 7.51 -22.76
C PHE A 178 6.55 6.05 -22.58
N ARG A 179 6.41 5.56 -21.36
CA ARG A 179 6.50 4.14 -21.01
C ARG A 179 5.33 3.72 -20.14
N ARG A 180 4.96 2.45 -20.23
CA ARG A 180 3.91 1.88 -19.37
C ARG A 180 4.45 1.58 -17.99
N LEU A 181 3.69 1.97 -16.98
CA LEU A 181 3.85 1.61 -15.58
C LEU A 181 2.63 0.80 -15.17
N ARG A 182 2.88 -0.33 -14.49
CA ARG A 182 1.84 -1.20 -13.95
C ARG A 182 1.88 -1.10 -12.44
N GLU A 183 0.80 -0.61 -11.84
CA GLU A 183 0.68 -0.52 -10.40
C GLU A 183 0.40 -1.90 -9.79
N ALA A 184 0.74 -2.09 -8.52
CA ALA A 184 0.50 -3.38 -7.85
C ALA A 184 -0.99 -3.69 -7.64
N SER A 185 -1.84 -2.67 -7.66
CA SER A 185 -3.30 -2.78 -7.67
C SER A 185 -3.86 -3.29 -9.00
N GLY A 186 -3.03 -3.42 -10.05
CA GLY A 186 -3.43 -3.82 -11.39
C GLY A 186 -3.69 -2.65 -12.35
N GLY A 187 -3.61 -1.40 -11.87
CA GLY A 187 -3.73 -0.21 -12.71
C GLY A 187 -2.63 -0.11 -13.77
N ILE A 188 -2.97 0.42 -14.95
CA ILE A 188 -2.02 0.65 -16.05
C ILE A 188 -2.01 2.14 -16.36
N SER A 189 -0.83 2.73 -16.27
CA SER A 189 -0.60 4.15 -16.49
C SER A 189 0.55 4.34 -17.48
N SER A 190 0.42 5.33 -18.37
CA SER A 190 1.51 5.78 -19.24
C SER A 190 2.21 6.95 -18.58
N ILE A 191 3.52 6.86 -18.39
CA ILE A 191 4.32 7.89 -17.74
C ILE A 191 5.44 8.37 -18.67
N ALA A 192 5.79 9.65 -18.57
CA ALA A 192 6.98 10.21 -19.17
C ALA A 192 7.64 11.20 -18.20
N THR A 193 8.97 11.26 -18.20
CA THR A 193 9.72 12.24 -17.41
C THR A 193 10.24 13.37 -18.29
N PHE A 194 10.40 14.56 -17.71
CA PHE A 194 10.86 15.75 -18.41
C PHE A 194 11.57 16.71 -17.45
N PRO A 195 12.56 17.49 -17.91
CA PRO A 195 13.13 18.55 -17.11
C PRO A 195 12.13 19.70 -16.97
N ILE A 196 11.94 20.18 -15.74
CA ILE A 196 11.04 21.28 -15.40
C ILE A 196 11.72 22.61 -15.73
N ASP A 197 10.96 23.51 -16.36
CA ASP A 197 11.32 24.93 -16.43
C ASP A 197 10.47 25.69 -15.40
N TYR A 198 11.10 26.20 -14.35
CA TYR A 198 10.41 26.95 -13.30
C TYR A 198 10.11 28.41 -13.71
N ALA A 199 10.70 28.92 -14.79
CA ALA A 199 10.50 30.29 -15.22
C ALA A 199 9.13 30.46 -15.91
N ALA A 200 8.64 29.44 -16.60
CA ALA A 200 7.45 29.51 -17.44
C ALA A 200 6.49 28.34 -17.21
N PRO A 201 5.17 28.53 -17.40
CA PRO A 201 4.26 27.40 -17.48
C PRO A 201 4.61 26.51 -18.68
N MET A 202 4.39 25.21 -18.51
CA MET A 202 4.66 24.20 -19.54
C MET A 202 3.33 23.70 -20.12
N ARG A 203 3.21 23.68 -21.44
CA ARG A 203 2.08 23.13 -22.17
C ARG A 203 2.38 21.70 -22.61
N PHE A 204 1.47 20.81 -22.26
CA PHE A 204 1.47 19.41 -22.67
C PHE A 204 0.49 19.25 -23.81
N GLN A 205 0.91 18.53 -24.85
CA GLN A 205 0.08 18.16 -25.99
C GLN A 205 0.23 16.65 -26.16
N LEU A 206 -0.81 15.91 -25.80
CA LEU A 206 -0.81 14.46 -25.73
C LEU A 206 -1.86 13.91 -26.70
N ASP A 207 -1.56 12.78 -27.32
CA ASP A 207 -2.44 12.06 -28.22
C ASP A 207 -2.70 10.68 -27.60
N VAL A 208 -3.94 10.45 -27.18
CA VAL A 208 -4.35 9.23 -26.47
C VAL A 208 -5.11 8.30 -27.41
N GLN A 209 -4.53 7.13 -27.69
CA GLN A 209 -5.11 6.14 -28.61
C GLN A 209 -6.09 5.21 -27.88
N LEU A 210 -7.37 5.60 -27.83
CA LEU A 210 -8.44 4.82 -27.15
C LEU A 210 -8.87 3.55 -27.92
N ASP A 211 -8.84 3.62 -29.26
CA ASP A 211 -9.14 2.51 -30.19
C ASP A 211 -8.11 2.56 -31.32
N ARG A 212 -7.50 1.43 -31.69
CA ARG A 212 -6.48 1.35 -32.75
C ARG A 212 -7.00 1.75 -34.13
N ASN A 213 -8.31 1.68 -34.36
CA ASN A 213 -8.94 2.01 -35.64
C ASN A 213 -9.48 3.45 -35.71
N ALA A 214 -9.42 4.20 -34.61
CA ALA A 214 -9.89 5.58 -34.54
C ALA A 214 -8.71 6.56 -34.52
N SER A 215 -8.98 7.84 -34.80
CA SER A 215 -7.98 8.89 -34.55
C SER A 215 -7.70 9.03 -33.05
N PRO A 216 -6.46 9.32 -32.64
CA PRO A 216 -6.13 9.63 -31.25
C PRO A 216 -6.99 10.78 -30.71
N HIS A 217 -7.29 10.74 -29.42
CA HIS A 217 -7.93 11.85 -28.74
C HIS A 217 -6.87 12.85 -28.25
N PRO A 218 -6.92 14.13 -28.69
CA PRO A 218 -5.97 15.13 -28.26
C PRO A 218 -6.32 15.64 -26.86
N VAL A 219 -5.32 15.64 -25.97
CA VAL A 219 -5.39 16.21 -24.63
C VAL A 219 -4.37 17.33 -24.54
N SER A 220 -4.79 18.52 -24.13
CA SER A 220 -3.91 19.67 -23.99
C SER A 220 -4.15 20.39 -22.67
N PHE A 221 -3.11 20.51 -21.86
CA PHE A 221 -3.18 21.22 -20.59
C PHE A 221 -1.89 21.99 -20.32
N ILE A 222 -1.97 22.98 -19.43
CA ILE A 222 -0.84 23.80 -19.01
C ILE A 222 -0.62 23.57 -17.53
N GLN A 223 0.63 23.27 -17.14
CA GLN A 223 1.04 23.11 -15.76
C GLN A 223 2.14 24.12 -15.43
N ARG A 224 1.99 24.83 -14.32
CA ARG A 224 3.06 25.63 -13.72
C ARG A 224 3.68 24.85 -12.58
N PHE A 225 5.01 24.84 -12.54
CA PHE A 225 5.79 24.22 -11.47
C PHE A 225 6.42 25.33 -10.64
N TYR A 226 6.50 25.11 -9.33
CA TYR A 226 7.11 26.03 -8.38
C TYR A 226 8.24 25.31 -7.67
N ARG A 227 9.29 26.05 -7.35
CA ARG A 227 10.34 25.59 -6.47
C ARG A 227 9.94 26.00 -5.05
N ASP A 228 9.93 25.05 -4.13
CA ASP A 228 9.85 25.36 -2.71
C ASP A 228 11.19 26.03 -2.32
N GLU A 229 11.12 27.29 -1.86
CA GLU A 229 12.28 28.07 -1.40
C GLU A 229 12.78 27.60 -0.03
#